data_AF-A0A562WIJ4-F1
#
_entry.id   AF-A0A562WIJ4-F1
#
_cell.length_a   1.000
_cell.length_b   1.000
_cell.length_c   1.000
_cell.angle_alpha   90.00
_cell.angle_beta   90.00
_cell.angle_gamma   90.00
#
_symmetry.space_group_name_H-M   'P 1'
#
loop_
_entity.id
_entity.type
_entity.pdbx_description
1 polymer ?
#
loop_
_entity_poly.entity_id
_entity_poly.type
_entity_poly.pdbx_seq_one_letter_code
_entity_poly.pdbx_strand_id
1 'polypeptide(L)'
;MHGVDRIFLDPAGFERLVAEGRLLEWSRVGPYRRGTPHRPVRARLLAGRPVLLPIDPDGALRVREVEPDARLVLLAPPGFRPDARTAAAFELTLRHDLLERVTAELVGLLGSSFPAPVQPRPRG
;
A
#
# COMPACT_ATOMS: atom_id res chain seq x y z
N MET A 1 10.49 -5.65 20.68
CA MET A 1 11.62 -6.02 19.80
C MET A 1 11.20 -5.75 18.37
N HIS A 2 12.11 -5.25 17.55
CA HIS A 2 11.83 -4.36 16.42
C HIS A 2 11.25 -5.09 15.20
N GLY A 3 10.07 -4.63 14.75
CA GLY A 3 9.47 -5.02 13.48
C GLY A 3 10.35 -4.54 12.32
N VAL A 4 11.17 -5.44 11.79
CA VAL A 4 11.90 -5.24 10.54
C VAL A 4 11.24 -6.13 9.50
N ASP A 5 10.00 -5.81 9.16
CA ASP A 5 9.16 -6.59 8.24
C ASP A 5 9.43 -6.23 6.77
N ARG A 6 10.70 -6.15 6.38
CA ARG A 6 11.13 -5.84 5.00
C ARG A 6 12.03 -6.95 4.46
N ILE A 7 11.63 -7.50 3.33
CA ILE A 7 12.45 -8.42 2.55
C ILE A 7 13.15 -7.60 1.47
N PHE A 8 14.45 -7.40 1.63
CA PHE A 8 15.28 -6.81 0.58
C PHE A 8 15.69 -7.91 -0.40
N LEU A 9 15.46 -7.66 -1.68
CA LEU A 9 15.81 -8.57 -2.76
C LEU A 9 16.85 -7.90 -3.66
N ASP A 10 17.67 -8.71 -4.29
CA ASP A 10 18.46 -8.27 -5.44
C ASP A 10 17.52 -7.98 -6.64
N PRO A 11 18.01 -7.26 -7.68
CA PRO A 11 17.19 -6.92 -8.83
C PRO A 11 16.57 -8.16 -9.50
N ALA A 12 17.33 -9.24 -9.66
CA ALA A 12 16.87 -10.48 -10.30
C ALA A 12 15.78 -11.20 -9.48
N GLY A 13 15.90 -11.20 -8.15
CA GLY A 13 14.88 -11.69 -7.23
C GLY A 13 13.58 -10.92 -7.35
N PHE A 14 13.66 -9.58 -7.45
CA PHE A 14 12.48 -8.76 -7.66
C PHE A 14 11.80 -9.05 -9.01
N GLU A 15 12.57 -9.13 -10.10
CA GLU A 15 12.03 -9.45 -11.43
C GLU A 15 11.33 -10.80 -11.47
N ARG A 16 11.89 -11.82 -10.81
CA ARG A 16 11.21 -13.12 -10.67
C ARG A 16 9.85 -12.99 -10.00
N LEU A 17 9.75 -12.22 -8.92
CA LEU A 17 8.46 -12.02 -8.25
C LEU A 17 7.43 -11.31 -9.12
N VAL A 18 7.87 -10.34 -9.94
CA VAL A 18 7.02 -9.66 -10.92
C VAL A 18 6.57 -10.65 -11.99
N ALA A 19 7.51 -11.39 -12.59
CA ALA A 19 7.24 -12.35 -13.66
C ALA A 19 6.33 -13.51 -13.21
N GLU A 20 6.47 -13.97 -11.97
CA GLU A 20 5.65 -15.03 -11.37
C GLU A 20 4.28 -14.52 -10.89
N GLY A 21 3.96 -13.23 -11.03
CA GLY A 21 2.68 -12.67 -10.55
C GLY A 21 2.52 -12.74 -9.02
N ARG A 22 3.63 -12.71 -8.28
CA ARG A 22 3.65 -12.91 -6.81
C ARG A 22 3.52 -11.62 -6.00
N LEU A 23 3.35 -10.50 -6.67
CA LEU A 23 3.13 -9.18 -6.08
C LEU A 23 1.71 -8.72 -6.40
N LEU A 24 0.99 -8.23 -5.39
CA LEU A 24 -0.31 -7.57 -5.54
C LEU A 24 -0.20 -6.25 -6.30
N GLU A 25 0.85 -5.50 -5.99
CA GLU A 25 1.24 -4.29 -6.71
C GLU A 25 2.75 -4.13 -6.63
N TRP A 26 3.30 -3.36 -7.56
CA TRP A 26 4.66 -2.87 -7.47
C TRP A 26 4.80 -1.51 -8.15
N SER A 27 5.85 -0.79 -7.76
CA SER A 27 6.21 0.51 -8.35
C SER A 27 7.70 0.77 -8.26
N ARG A 28 8.16 1.74 -9.06
CA ARG A 28 9.53 2.24 -9.05
C ARG A 28 9.60 3.59 -8.33
N VAL A 29 10.57 3.75 -7.45
CA VAL A 29 10.85 4.99 -6.71
C VAL A 29 12.31 5.35 -6.93
N GLY A 30 12.58 6.24 -7.89
CA GLY A 30 13.93 6.57 -8.33
C GLY A 30 14.68 5.31 -8.81
N PRO A 31 15.84 4.95 -8.23
CA PRO A 31 16.58 3.74 -8.61
C PRO A 31 16.00 2.46 -7.99
N TYR A 32 15.09 2.55 -7.03
CA TYR A 32 14.59 1.41 -6.27
C TYR A 32 13.24 0.92 -6.79
N ARG A 33 12.95 -0.35 -6.55
CA ARG A 33 11.63 -0.95 -6.76
C ARG A 33 11.09 -1.46 -5.43
N ARG A 34 9.77 -1.38 -5.30
CA ARG A 34 9.03 -1.93 -4.16
C ARG A 34 7.80 -2.67 -4.67
N GLY A 35 7.31 -3.61 -3.88
CA GLY A 35 6.04 -4.25 -4.15
C GLY A 35 5.51 -4.96 -2.92
N THR A 36 4.23 -5.24 -2.97
CA THR A 36 3.48 -5.91 -1.90
C THR A 36 3.33 -7.39 -2.25
N PRO A 37 4.06 -8.34 -1.62
CA PRO A 37 3.90 -9.76 -1.88
C PRO A 37 2.51 -10.26 -1.53
N HIS A 38 1.98 -11.09 -2.43
CA HIS A 38 0.65 -11.68 -2.34
C HIS A 38 0.52 -12.65 -1.15
N ARG A 39 1.51 -13.54 -0.99
CA ARG A 39 1.45 -14.65 -0.04
C ARG A 39 1.21 -14.22 1.42
N PRO A 40 1.93 -13.23 2.00
CA PRO A 40 1.69 -12.80 3.37
C PRO A 40 0.30 -12.19 3.58
N VAL A 41 -0.19 -11.41 2.60
CA VAL A 41 -1.54 -10.81 2.65
C VAL A 41 -2.58 -11.92 2.67
N ARG A 42 -2.51 -12.85 1.71
CA ARG A 42 -3.46 -13.97 1.62
C ARG A 42 -3.44 -14.86 2.86
N ALA A 43 -2.27 -15.14 3.42
CA ALA A 43 -2.15 -15.92 4.65
C ALA A 43 -2.87 -15.25 5.84
N ARG A 44 -2.80 -13.92 5.96
CA ARG A 44 -3.52 -13.17 7.01
C ARG A 44 -5.02 -13.19 6.80
N LEU A 45 -5.47 -12.97 5.56
CA LEU A 45 -6.88 -13.02 5.21
C LEU A 45 -7.49 -14.40 5.49
N LEU A 46 -6.79 -15.48 5.13
CA LEU A 46 -7.19 -16.87 5.44
C LEU A 46 -7.26 -17.16 6.94
N ALA A 47 -6.48 -16.43 7.75
CA ALA A 47 -6.53 -16.52 9.21
C ALA A 47 -7.67 -15.66 9.81
N GLY A 48 -8.57 -15.10 8.99
CA GLY A 48 -9.66 -14.22 9.42
C GLY A 48 -9.18 -12.87 9.94
N ARG A 49 -7.94 -12.48 9.64
CA ARG A 49 -7.35 -11.22 10.12
C ARG A 49 -7.42 -10.17 9.02
N PRO A 50 -8.01 -8.99 9.28
CA PRO A 50 -8.03 -7.92 8.30
C PRO A 50 -6.61 -7.46 7.96
N VAL A 51 -6.45 -7.00 6.73
CA VAL A 51 -5.20 -6.46 6.20
C VAL A 51 -5.46 -5.04 5.73
N LEU A 52 -4.64 -4.10 6.21
CA LEU A 52 -4.65 -2.71 5.78
C LEU A 52 -3.35 -2.44 5.00
N LEU A 53 -3.50 -1.97 3.75
CA LEU A 53 -2.41 -1.64 2.84
C LEU A 53 -2.38 -0.13 2.59
N PRO A 54 -1.42 0.61 3.17
CA PRO A 54 -1.27 2.04 2.92
C PRO A 54 -0.44 2.26 1.64
N ILE A 55 -1.12 2.27 0.50
CA ILE A 55 -0.54 2.39 -0.84
C ILE A 55 -1.13 3.57 -1.60
N ASP A 56 -0.46 4.00 -2.67
CA ASP A 56 -0.95 5.06 -3.56
C ASP A 56 -2.16 4.60 -4.39
N PRO A 57 -2.93 5.52 -5.01
CA PRO A 57 -4.14 5.17 -5.74
C PRO A 57 -3.92 4.17 -6.87
N ASP A 58 -2.84 4.31 -7.66
CA ASP A 58 -2.55 3.36 -8.74
C ASP A 58 -2.24 1.96 -8.20
N GLY A 59 -1.47 1.88 -7.11
CA GLY A 59 -1.23 0.64 -6.39
C GLY A 59 -2.54 0.00 -5.93
N ALA A 60 -3.44 0.79 -5.33
CA ALA A 60 -4.74 0.32 -4.85
C ALA A 60 -5.62 -0.26 -5.98
N LEU A 61 -5.59 0.36 -7.16
CA LEU A 61 -6.32 -0.15 -8.32
C LEU A 61 -5.73 -1.48 -8.82
N ARG A 62 -4.40 -1.63 -8.86
CA ARG A 62 -3.76 -2.93 -9.18
C ARG A 62 -4.09 -4.01 -8.15
N VAL A 63 -4.13 -3.65 -6.86
CA VAL A 63 -4.57 -4.59 -5.81
C VAL A 63 -5.99 -5.06 -6.09
N ARG A 64 -6.91 -4.16 -6.46
CA ARG A 64 -8.30 -4.53 -6.78
C ARG A 64 -8.42 -5.44 -8.00
N GLU A 65 -7.52 -5.32 -8.99
CA GLU A 65 -7.47 -6.22 -10.14
C GLU A 65 -7.12 -7.67 -9.72
N VAL A 66 -6.25 -7.83 -8.72
CA VAL A 66 -5.83 -9.15 -8.21
C VAL A 66 -6.76 -9.68 -7.12
N GLU A 67 -7.31 -8.79 -6.28
CA GLU A 67 -8.20 -9.08 -5.15
C GLU A 67 -9.49 -8.26 -5.29
N PRO A 68 -10.49 -8.75 -6.05
CA PRO A 68 -11.73 -8.00 -6.35
C PRO A 68 -12.53 -7.59 -5.12
N ASP A 69 -12.38 -8.30 -4.00
CA ASP A 69 -13.09 -8.02 -2.74
C ASP A 69 -12.42 -6.91 -1.90
N ALA A 70 -11.24 -6.43 -2.28
CA ALA A 70 -10.43 -5.50 -1.49
C ALA A 70 -10.99 -4.06 -1.44
N ARG A 71 -11.69 -3.67 -0.37
CA ARG A 71 -12.24 -2.30 -0.20
C ARG A 71 -11.20 -1.18 -0.36
N LEU A 72 -11.53 -0.17 -1.16
CA LEU A 72 -10.66 0.98 -1.44
C LEU A 72 -11.19 2.23 -0.71
N VAL A 73 -10.33 2.80 0.14
CA VAL A 73 -10.60 4.04 0.85
C VAL A 73 -9.55 5.08 0.47
N LEU A 74 -10.00 6.22 -0.07
CA LEU A 74 -9.12 7.30 -0.49
C LEU A 74 -8.91 8.23 0.70
N LEU A 75 -7.67 8.32 1.17
CA LEU A 75 -7.24 9.30 2.16
C LEU A 75 -6.71 10.53 1.41
N ALA A 76 -7.43 11.66 1.47
CA ALA A 76 -7.18 12.83 0.62
C ALA A 76 -7.13 14.16 1.41
N PRO A 77 -6.07 14.99 1.28
CA PRO A 77 -6.00 16.23 2.03
C PRO A 77 -7.10 17.22 1.61
N PRO A 78 -7.37 18.26 2.40
CA PRO A 78 -8.28 19.33 1.99
C PRO A 78 -7.86 19.88 0.63
N GLY A 79 -8.84 20.14 -0.23
CA GLY A 79 -8.58 20.66 -1.58
C GLY A 79 -8.07 19.64 -2.60
N PHE A 80 -7.61 18.44 -2.21
CA PHE A 80 -7.22 17.42 -3.18
C PHE A 80 -8.43 16.96 -4.00
N ARG A 81 -8.29 16.97 -5.33
CA ARG A 81 -9.30 16.48 -6.27
C ARG A 81 -8.72 15.28 -7.02
N PRO A 82 -9.23 14.06 -6.79
CA PRO A 82 -8.84 12.91 -7.61
C PRO A 82 -9.32 13.10 -9.05
N ASP A 83 -8.65 12.43 -9.99
CA ASP A 83 -9.17 12.29 -11.35
C ASP A 83 -10.45 11.44 -11.39
N ALA A 84 -11.12 11.41 -12.54
CA ALA A 84 -12.38 10.69 -12.69
C ALA A 84 -12.24 9.17 -12.44
N ARG A 85 -11.12 8.57 -12.84
CA ARG A 85 -10.84 7.14 -12.65
C ARG A 85 -10.76 6.79 -11.17
N THR A 86 -9.98 7.56 -10.42
CA THR A 86 -9.79 7.40 -8.98
C THR A 86 -11.08 7.69 -8.24
N ALA A 87 -11.79 8.76 -8.61
CA ALA A 87 -13.07 9.11 -7.97
C ALA A 87 -14.13 7.99 -8.13
N ALA A 88 -14.18 7.33 -9.29
CA ALA A 88 -15.15 6.28 -9.57
C ALA A 88 -14.81 4.94 -8.90
N ALA A 89 -13.53 4.67 -8.65
CA ALA A 89 -13.08 3.36 -8.17
C ALA A 89 -13.07 3.22 -6.64
N PHE A 90 -13.07 4.33 -5.90
CA PHE A 90 -12.94 4.31 -4.44
C PHE A 90 -14.31 4.45 -3.77
N GLU A 91 -14.65 3.53 -2.86
CA GLU A 91 -15.98 3.52 -2.22
C GLU A 91 -16.17 4.63 -1.19
N LEU A 92 -15.07 5.12 -0.60
CA LEU A 92 -15.11 6.17 0.42
C LEU A 92 -13.89 7.07 0.27
N THR A 93 -14.12 8.39 0.33
CA THR A 93 -13.04 9.38 0.44
C THR A 93 -13.09 10.03 1.81
N LEU A 94 -12.05 9.84 2.61
CA LEU A 94 -11.87 10.52 3.89
C LEU A 94 -10.97 11.73 3.70
N ARG A 95 -11.46 12.89 4.14
CA ARG A 95 -10.73 14.15 4.06
C ARG A 95 -10.27 14.59 5.42
N HIS A 96 -8.97 14.84 5.55
CA HIS A 96 -8.39 15.23 6.82
C HIS A 96 -7.10 16.02 6.63
N ASP A 97 -6.80 16.93 7.56
CA ASP A 97 -5.61 17.79 7.49
C ASP A 97 -4.37 17.05 7.98
N LEU A 98 -4.58 16.01 8.79
CA LEU A 98 -3.54 15.20 9.42
C LEU A 98 -3.39 13.80 8.79
N LEU A 99 -3.64 13.63 7.49
CA LEU A 99 -3.72 12.27 6.89
C LEU A 99 -2.47 11.45 7.10
N GLU A 100 -1.28 12.06 7.02
CA GLU A 100 -0.03 11.35 7.30
C GLU A 100 0.01 10.83 8.75
N ARG A 101 -0.52 11.61 9.70
CA ARG A 101 -0.60 11.25 11.12
C ARG A 101 -1.65 10.18 11.38
N VAL A 102 -2.86 10.35 10.83
CA VAL A 102 -3.98 9.39 10.98
C VAL A 102 -3.63 8.05 10.33
N THR A 103 -2.99 8.07 9.16
CA THR A 103 -2.52 6.83 8.50
C THR A 103 -1.47 6.12 9.35
N ALA A 104 -0.49 6.85 9.89
CA ALA A 104 0.54 6.29 10.76
C ALA A 104 -0.05 5.72 12.07
N GLU A 105 -1.03 6.40 12.67
CA GLU A 105 -1.71 5.95 13.89
C GLU A 105 -2.59 4.72 13.65
N LEU A 106 -3.39 4.69 12.58
CA LEU A 106 -4.21 3.52 12.23
C LEU A 106 -3.36 2.29 11.92
N VAL A 107 -2.25 2.48 11.23
CA VAL A 107 -1.21 1.47 10.99
C VAL A 107 -0.62 0.98 12.32
N GLY A 108 -0.31 1.88 13.25
CA GLY A 108 0.22 1.52 14.57
C GLY A 108 -0.79 0.77 15.44
N LEU A 109 -2.07 1.17 15.40
CA LEU A 109 -3.14 0.63 16.24
C LEU A 109 -3.61 -0.76 15.79
N LEU A 110 -3.83 -0.92 14.47
CA LEU A 110 -4.36 -2.17 13.90
C LEU A 110 -3.24 -3.16 13.53
N GLY A 111 -1.99 -2.70 13.59
CA GLY A 111 -0.85 -3.37 12.99
C GLY A 111 -0.91 -3.29 11.47
N SER A 112 0.00 -2.54 10.87
CA SER A 112 0.15 -2.57 9.42
C SER A 112 0.69 -3.91 8.96
N SER A 113 0.13 -4.42 7.86
CA SER A 113 0.72 -5.57 7.17
C SER A 113 1.75 -5.14 6.11
N PHE A 114 1.85 -3.85 5.76
CA PHE A 114 2.80 -3.26 4.80
C PHE A 114 3.07 -1.76 5.08
N PRO A 115 4.33 -1.30 5.19
CA PRO A 115 4.58 0.11 5.49
C PRO A 115 4.31 1.01 4.29
N ALA A 116 3.66 2.15 4.54
CA ALA A 116 3.57 3.28 3.62
C ALA A 116 4.99 3.78 3.27
N PRO A 117 5.21 4.37 2.08
CA PRO A 117 6.51 4.92 1.72
C PRO A 117 6.90 6.05 2.69
N VAL A 118 8.08 5.92 3.31
CA VAL A 118 8.74 7.03 3.98
C VAL A 118 9.11 8.05 2.89
N GLN A 119 8.47 9.22 2.89
CA GLN A 119 9.00 10.34 2.12
C GLN A 119 10.31 10.82 2.76
N PRO A 120 11.35 11.12 1.97
CA PRO A 120 12.59 11.65 2.51
C PRO A 120 12.28 12.97 3.23
N ARG A 121 12.66 13.08 4.51
CA ARG A 121 12.61 14.36 5.22
C ARG A 121 13.50 15.37 4.48
N PRO A 122 13.05 16.60 4.24
CA PRO A 122 13.94 17.64 3.73
C PRO A 122 15.08 17.80 4.73
N ARG A 123 16.31 17.68 4.23
CA ARG A 123 17.50 18.10 4.99
C ARG A 123 17.39 19.61 5.13
N GLY A 124 17.51 20.10 6.37
CA GLY A 124 17.74 21.52 6.63
C GLY A 124 19.03 22.00 6.00
#